data_AF-A0A6I5RG29-F1
#
_entry.id   AF-A0A6I5RG29-F1
#
_cell.length_a   1.000
_cell.length_b   1.000
_cell.length_c   1.000
_cell.angle_alpha   90.00
_cell.angle_beta   90.00
_cell.angle_gamma   90.00
#
_symmetry.space_group_name_H-M   'P 1'
#
loop_
_entity.id
_entity.type
_entity.pdbx_description
1 polymer ?
#
loop_
_entity_poly.entity_id
_entity_poly.type
_entity_poly.pdbx_seq_one_letter_code
_entity_poly.pdbx_strand_id
1 'polypeptide(L)'
;MFWKKFFKPEKPSQSQSVSNFSQTGSMMQLGQAGRDLQQSQTGELQTQQQGLTGTEVVTLLEQLEAAVKGTSLDPTVQEELLDYLRPAKREAAKETPNKGLVEKNLKQVSATLNTLKETTEAGKSLWQTGTEIFKAVAPWLGVAVAFFGL
;
A
#
# COMPACT_ATOMS: atom_id res chain seq x y z
N MET A 1 -14.77 -62.13 42.44
CA MET A 1 -15.07 -60.72 42.79
C MET A 1 -14.73 -59.86 41.58
N PHE A 2 -15.70 -59.27 40.89
CA PHE A 2 -15.45 -58.09 40.04
C PHE A 2 -16.76 -57.29 39.88
N TRP A 3 -16.79 -56.19 40.65
CA TRP A 3 -17.64 -55.00 40.54
C TRP A 3 -17.77 -54.46 39.10
N LYS A 4 -18.71 -53.62 38.66
CA LYS A 4 -19.86 -52.89 39.23
C LYS A 4 -20.40 -51.95 38.13
N LYS A 5 -21.73 -51.94 37.94
CA LYS A 5 -22.61 -50.78 37.65
C LYS A 5 -22.46 -49.91 36.38
N PHE A 6 -23.58 -49.93 35.65
CA PHE A 6 -24.47 -48.81 35.28
C PHE A 6 -24.19 -47.88 34.06
N PHE A 7 -25.33 -47.55 33.44
CA PHE A 7 -25.71 -46.40 32.60
C PHE A 7 -25.53 -46.48 31.07
N LYS A 8 -26.67 -46.69 30.39
CA LYS A 8 -27.08 -46.00 29.14
C LYS A 8 -27.71 -44.65 29.57
N PRO A 9 -27.64 -43.54 28.79
CA PRO A 9 -28.44 -43.43 27.55
C PRO A 9 -27.81 -42.60 26.39
N GLU A 10 -28.44 -42.79 25.23
CA GLU A 10 -28.64 -41.91 24.06
C GLU A 10 -27.75 -40.67 23.83
N LYS A 11 -27.24 -40.57 22.58
CA LYS A 11 -27.06 -39.29 21.89
C LYS A 11 -27.88 -39.34 20.59
N PRO A 12 -28.82 -38.41 20.41
CA PRO A 12 -28.66 -37.52 19.27
C PRO A 12 -28.86 -36.08 19.74
N SER A 13 -27.84 -35.26 19.61
CA SER A 13 -28.07 -33.82 19.53
C SER A 13 -27.07 -33.21 18.58
N GLN A 14 -27.64 -32.45 17.66
CA GLN A 14 -27.00 -31.83 16.52
C GLN A 14 -25.96 -30.80 16.98
N SER A 15 -24.91 -30.66 16.20
CA SER A 15 -24.27 -29.36 16.00
C SER A 15 -24.03 -29.20 14.51
N GLN A 16 -24.83 -28.31 13.94
CA GLN A 16 -24.67 -27.82 12.59
C GLN A 16 -23.38 -27.00 12.54
N SER A 17 -22.53 -27.26 11.55
CA SER A 17 -21.66 -26.25 11.01
C SER A 17 -21.65 -26.45 9.51
N VAL A 18 -22.21 -25.44 8.84
CA VAL A 18 -22.47 -25.36 7.43
C VAL A 18 -21.12 -25.29 6.71
N SER A 19 -20.75 -26.38 6.05
CA SER A 19 -19.63 -26.40 5.13
C SER A 19 -20.02 -25.60 3.88
N ASN A 20 -19.54 -24.36 3.79
CA ASN A 20 -19.61 -23.56 2.58
C ASN A 20 -18.79 -24.23 1.45
N PHE A 21 -19.50 -24.86 0.53
CA PHE A 21 -19.18 -24.98 -0.89
C PHE A 21 -18.86 -23.56 -1.44
N SER A 22 -17.90 -23.28 -2.32
CA SER A 22 -17.53 -23.91 -3.60
C SER A 22 -16.09 -23.48 -3.98
N GLN A 23 -15.20 -24.38 -4.39
CA GLN A 23 -14.84 -24.62 -5.81
C GLN A 23 -13.98 -23.51 -6.47
N THR A 24 -12.67 -23.76 -6.61
CA THR A 24 -11.90 -23.79 -7.89
C THR A 24 -10.39 -23.77 -7.61
N GLY A 25 -9.64 -24.73 -8.16
CA GLY A 25 -8.18 -24.65 -8.29
C GLY A 25 -7.38 -25.76 -7.60
N SER A 26 -7.53 -26.98 -8.08
CA SER A 26 -6.68 -28.12 -7.76
C SER A 26 -5.21 -27.89 -8.14
N MET A 27 -4.29 -27.99 -7.18
CA MET A 27 -3.18 -28.94 -7.27
C MET A 27 -2.73 -29.38 -5.87
N MET A 28 -2.69 -30.68 -5.72
CA MET A 28 -2.31 -31.45 -4.55
C MET A 28 -0.81 -31.27 -4.24
N GLN A 29 -0.45 -31.17 -2.96
CA GLN A 29 0.80 -31.79 -2.50
C GLN A 29 0.59 -32.34 -1.07
N LEU A 30 0.22 -33.61 -1.03
CA LEU A 30 0.06 -34.45 0.15
C LEU A 30 1.40 -35.13 0.47
N GLY A 31 1.85 -35.03 1.73
CA GLY A 31 2.91 -35.86 2.34
C GLY A 31 4.34 -35.41 2.03
N GLN A 32 5.31 -35.50 2.93
CA GLN A 32 5.42 -36.27 4.17
C GLN A 32 6.39 -35.59 5.16
N ALA A 33 6.15 -35.86 6.44
CA ALA A 33 7.11 -36.16 7.51
C ALA A 33 8.38 -35.31 7.64
N GLY A 34 8.51 -34.70 8.82
CA GLY A 34 9.81 -34.71 9.52
C GLY A 34 10.51 -33.37 9.57
N ARG A 35 10.27 -32.66 10.68
CA ARG A 35 11.33 -32.16 11.55
C ARG A 35 12.45 -31.40 10.81
N ASP A 36 12.16 -30.19 10.38
CA ASP A 36 13.09 -29.04 10.39
C ASP A 36 12.29 -27.81 9.93
N LEU A 37 11.20 -27.50 10.64
CA LEU A 37 10.70 -26.12 10.72
C LEU A 37 11.69 -25.35 11.61
N GLN A 38 12.92 -25.20 11.11
CA GLN A 38 13.77 -24.09 11.49
C GLN A 38 13.04 -22.85 11.01
N GLN A 39 12.31 -22.27 11.97
CA GLN A 39 11.81 -20.91 11.96
C GLN A 39 13.01 -19.96 11.88
N SER A 40 13.70 -19.96 10.74
CA SER A 40 14.49 -18.84 10.28
C SER A 40 13.50 -17.84 9.72
N GLN A 41 12.81 -17.14 10.62
CA GLN A 41 12.25 -15.83 10.31
C GLN A 41 13.43 -14.88 10.13
N THR A 42 14.09 -14.98 8.98
CA THR A 42 15.19 -14.08 8.62
C THR A 42 15.00 -13.71 7.17
N GLY A 43 14.38 -12.54 6.98
CA GLY A 43 14.51 -11.72 5.77
C GLY A 43 13.98 -12.31 4.46
N GLU A 44 13.48 -11.44 3.60
CA GLU A 44 13.51 -11.70 2.16
C GLU A 44 12.68 -12.89 1.66
N LEU A 45 11.36 -12.82 1.83
CA LEU A 45 10.41 -13.34 0.85
C LEU A 45 9.14 -12.49 0.88
N GLN A 46 9.32 -11.17 0.73
CA GLN A 46 8.30 -10.34 0.12
C GLN A 46 8.23 -10.76 -1.35
N THR A 47 7.41 -11.76 -1.58
CA THR A 47 6.94 -12.23 -2.87
C THR A 47 6.74 -11.07 -3.83
N GLN A 48 7.50 -11.13 -4.93
CA GLN A 48 7.28 -10.46 -6.20
C GLN A 48 5.82 -10.03 -6.42
N GLN A 49 5.52 -8.77 -6.12
CA GLN A 49 4.61 -8.00 -6.94
C GLN A 49 5.50 -7.07 -7.75
N GLN A 50 5.35 -7.05 -9.07
CA GLN A 50 5.92 -6.00 -9.93
C GLN A 50 5.22 -4.67 -9.61
N GLY A 51 5.39 -4.19 -8.39
CA GLY A 51 4.98 -2.89 -7.91
C GLY A 51 6.16 -1.94 -7.95
N LEU A 52 5.85 -0.65 -7.97
CA LEU A 52 6.83 0.43 -7.95
C LEU A 52 7.84 0.23 -6.81
N THR A 53 9.14 0.34 -7.09
CA THR A 53 10.19 0.33 -6.06
C THR A 53 10.30 1.71 -5.39
N GLY A 54 10.92 1.78 -4.21
CA GLY A 54 11.19 3.07 -3.55
C GLY A 54 12.00 4.03 -4.44
N THR A 55 12.99 3.50 -5.18
CA THR A 55 13.76 4.25 -6.17
C THR A 55 12.89 4.81 -7.29
N GLU A 56 11.99 4.00 -7.85
CA GLU A 56 11.06 4.50 -8.88
C GLU A 56 10.10 5.56 -8.33
N VAL A 57 9.67 5.45 -7.06
CA VAL A 57 8.87 6.50 -6.40
C VAL A 57 9.67 7.78 -6.30
N VAL A 58 10.95 7.71 -5.89
CA VAL A 58 11.83 8.88 -5.83
C VAL A 58 11.93 9.54 -7.22
N THR A 59 12.13 8.76 -8.28
CA THR A 59 12.19 9.28 -9.66
C THR A 59 10.89 9.96 -10.08
N LEU A 60 9.73 9.44 -9.68
CA LEU A 60 8.43 10.08 -9.94
C LEU A 60 8.30 11.40 -9.16
N LEU A 61 8.69 11.41 -7.89
CA LEU A 61 8.64 12.62 -7.07
C LEU A 61 9.65 13.68 -7.53
N GLU A 62 10.77 13.27 -8.12
CA GLU A 62 11.73 14.16 -8.80
C GLU A 62 11.16 14.81 -10.04
N GLN A 63 10.39 14.06 -10.84
CA GLN A 63 9.67 14.63 -11.99
C GLN A 63 8.66 15.68 -11.54
N LEU A 64 7.92 15.42 -10.46
CA LEU A 64 7.00 16.42 -9.89
C LEU A 64 7.75 17.65 -9.37
N GLU A 65 8.87 17.45 -8.67
CA GLU A 65 9.72 18.54 -8.17
C GLU A 65 10.26 19.41 -9.32
N ALA A 66 10.71 18.79 -10.41
CA ALA A 66 11.17 19.48 -11.60
C ALA A 66 10.04 20.24 -12.29
N ALA A 67 8.84 19.65 -12.39
CA ALA A 67 7.66 20.32 -12.92
C ALA A 67 7.29 21.55 -12.09
N VAL A 68 7.27 21.43 -10.75
CA VAL A 68 7.05 22.57 -9.83
C VAL A 68 8.07 23.68 -10.09
N LYS A 69 9.36 23.33 -10.19
CA LYS A 69 10.44 24.31 -10.46
C LYS A 69 10.38 24.95 -11.84
N GLY A 70 9.79 24.27 -12.83
CA GLY A 70 9.63 24.76 -14.19
C GLY A 70 8.38 25.62 -14.41
N THR A 71 7.50 25.72 -13.41
CA THR A 71 6.29 26.55 -13.50
C THR A 71 6.54 27.99 -13.06
N SER A 72 5.82 28.94 -13.67
CA SER A 72 5.81 30.35 -13.26
C SER A 72 4.78 30.60 -12.15
N LEU A 73 4.77 29.77 -11.11
CA LEU A 73 3.91 29.95 -9.93
C LEU A 73 4.47 31.05 -9.02
N ASP A 74 3.63 31.51 -8.07
CA ASP A 74 4.12 32.36 -6.99
C ASP A 74 5.23 31.63 -6.21
N PRO A 75 6.37 32.30 -5.92
CA PRO A 75 7.51 31.67 -5.27
C PRO A 75 7.17 31.08 -3.90
N THR A 76 6.25 31.68 -3.15
CA THR A 76 5.82 31.17 -1.84
C THR A 76 5.13 29.82 -1.99
N VAL A 77 4.24 29.71 -2.99
CA VAL A 77 3.51 28.46 -3.26
C VAL A 77 4.44 27.40 -3.84
N GLN A 78 5.38 27.81 -4.69
CA GLN A 78 6.39 26.92 -5.22
C GLN A 78 7.26 26.34 -4.08
N GLU A 79 7.72 27.15 -3.14
CA GLU A 79 8.48 26.68 -1.98
C GLU A 79 7.65 25.76 -1.08
N GLU A 80 6.37 26.08 -0.83
CA GLU A 80 5.47 25.22 -0.06
C GLU A 80 5.36 23.81 -0.66
N LEU A 81 5.13 23.70 -1.98
CA LEU A 81 5.08 22.41 -2.67
C LEU A 81 6.40 21.64 -2.52
N LEU A 82 7.54 22.33 -2.63
CA LEU A 82 8.86 21.72 -2.48
C LEU A 82 9.11 21.24 -1.05
N ASP A 83 8.65 21.97 -0.03
CA ASP A 83 8.80 21.58 1.37
C ASP A 83 7.99 20.34 1.76
N TYR A 84 6.90 20.04 1.06
CA TYR A 84 6.22 18.75 1.17
C TYR A 84 6.90 17.64 0.34
N LEU A 85 7.41 17.96 -0.86
CA LEU A 85 8.05 16.95 -1.72
C LEU A 85 9.40 16.45 -1.18
N ARG A 86 10.22 17.34 -0.60
CA ARG A 86 11.53 16.99 -0.02
C ARG A 86 11.49 15.87 1.01
N PRO A 87 10.67 15.93 2.09
CA PRO A 87 10.58 14.85 3.06
C PRO A 87 9.97 13.56 2.47
N ALA A 88 9.01 13.68 1.55
CA ALA A 88 8.44 12.53 0.84
C ALA A 88 9.51 11.76 0.05
N LYS A 89 10.32 12.47 -0.74
CA LYS A 89 11.46 11.89 -1.47
C LYS A 89 12.48 11.25 -0.55
N ARG A 90 12.93 11.98 0.48
CA ARG A 90 13.93 11.48 1.43
C ARG A 90 13.47 10.19 2.10
N GLU A 91 12.19 10.10 2.40
CA GLU A 91 11.62 8.91 3.02
C GLU A 91 11.47 7.73 2.05
N ALA A 92 11.02 8.00 0.81
CA ALA A 92 10.92 7.00 -0.24
C ALA A 92 12.29 6.40 -0.64
N ALA A 93 13.38 7.17 -0.46
CA ALA A 93 14.75 6.74 -0.76
C ALA A 93 15.39 5.82 0.28
N LYS A 94 14.76 5.60 1.44
CA LYS A 94 15.32 4.74 2.49
C LYS A 94 15.17 3.26 2.15
N GLU A 95 16.05 2.42 2.68
CA GLU A 95 15.92 0.96 2.60
C GLU A 95 14.60 0.47 3.21
N THR A 96 14.14 1.12 4.28
CA THR A 96 12.83 0.92 4.89
C THR A 96 12.01 2.22 4.86
N PRO A 97 11.25 2.49 3.79
CA PRO A 97 10.47 3.73 3.65
C PRO A 97 9.31 3.82 4.66
N ASN A 98 9.19 4.95 5.35
CA ASN A 98 7.96 5.29 6.07
C ASN A 98 6.88 5.79 5.09
N LYS A 99 6.11 4.86 4.53
CA LYS A 99 5.01 5.15 3.60
C LYS A 99 3.95 6.09 4.17
N GLY A 100 3.69 6.06 5.47
CA GLY A 100 2.74 6.98 6.12
C GLY A 100 3.22 8.44 6.10
N LEU A 101 4.53 8.68 6.22
CA LEU A 101 5.10 10.01 6.07
C LEU A 101 5.07 10.47 4.60
N VAL A 102 5.39 9.58 3.66
CA VAL A 102 5.28 9.88 2.22
C VAL A 102 3.85 10.25 1.86
N GLU A 103 2.88 9.42 2.25
CA GLU A 103 1.45 9.64 2.07
C GLU A 103 1.01 11.00 2.60
N LYS A 104 1.32 11.32 3.87
CA LYS A 104 0.93 12.59 4.50
C LYS A 104 1.44 13.80 3.71
N ASN A 105 2.70 13.76 3.27
CA ASN A 105 3.29 14.85 2.51
C ASN A 105 2.68 14.96 1.11
N LEU A 106 2.50 13.83 0.39
CA LEU A 106 1.88 13.84 -0.93
C LEU A 106 0.41 14.28 -0.89
N LYS A 107 -0.30 14.05 0.22
CA LYS A 107 -1.64 14.60 0.45
C LYS A 107 -1.63 16.13 0.52
N GLN A 108 -0.62 16.73 1.14
CA GLN A 108 -0.49 18.19 1.17
C GLN A 108 -0.18 18.73 -0.23
N VAL A 109 0.73 18.07 -0.96
CA VAL A 109 1.03 18.42 -2.36
C VAL A 109 -0.25 18.35 -3.20
N SER A 110 -1.03 17.27 -3.12
CA SER A 110 -2.25 17.13 -3.90
C SER A 110 -3.30 18.18 -3.52
N ALA A 111 -3.44 18.52 -2.23
CA ALA A 111 -4.34 19.59 -1.79
C ALA A 111 -3.94 20.96 -2.37
N THR A 112 -2.67 21.34 -2.26
CA THR A 112 -2.17 22.62 -2.81
C THR A 112 -2.32 22.67 -4.34
N LEU A 113 -1.99 21.58 -5.05
CA LEU A 113 -2.18 21.53 -6.51
C LEU A 113 -3.66 21.58 -6.92
N ASN A 114 -4.55 20.96 -6.15
CA ASN A 114 -5.98 20.99 -6.38
C ASN A 114 -6.56 22.40 -6.21
N THR A 115 -6.00 23.23 -5.32
CA THR A 115 -6.33 24.66 -5.25
C THR A 115 -5.76 25.41 -6.45
N LEU A 116 -4.50 25.14 -6.83
CA LEU A 116 -3.83 25.84 -7.93
C LEU A 116 -4.51 25.64 -9.29
N LYS A 117 -5.01 24.43 -9.59
CA LYS A 117 -5.67 24.15 -10.87
C LYS A 117 -6.91 25.01 -11.13
N GLU A 118 -7.56 25.49 -10.08
CA GLU A 118 -8.74 26.35 -10.18
C GLU A 118 -8.36 27.83 -10.41
N THR A 119 -7.09 28.19 -10.20
CA THR A 119 -6.65 29.59 -10.16
C THR A 119 -5.77 30.00 -11.34
N THR A 120 -4.97 29.08 -11.89
CA THR A 120 -3.99 29.40 -12.94
C THR A 120 -3.85 28.29 -13.99
N GLU A 121 -3.50 28.65 -15.23
CA GLU A 121 -3.17 27.67 -16.27
C GLU A 121 -1.93 26.82 -15.90
N ALA A 122 -0.90 27.45 -15.31
CA ALA A 122 0.27 26.75 -14.80
C ALA A 122 -0.13 25.71 -13.73
N GLY A 123 -1.07 26.06 -12.84
CA GLY A 123 -1.64 25.15 -11.86
C GLY A 123 -2.39 23.96 -12.48
N LYS A 124 -3.12 24.17 -13.59
CA LYS A 124 -3.80 23.09 -14.32
C LYS A 124 -2.80 22.11 -14.93
N SER A 125 -1.77 22.62 -15.62
CA SER A 125 -0.72 21.77 -16.19
C SER A 125 0.01 20.98 -15.11
N LEU A 126 0.35 21.64 -14.00
CA LEU A 126 1.01 20.99 -12.87
C LEU A 126 0.11 19.95 -12.19
N TRP A 127 -1.19 20.20 -12.08
CA TRP A 127 -2.15 19.22 -11.57
C TRP A 127 -2.27 17.99 -12.46
N GLN A 128 -2.22 18.15 -13.79
CA GLN A 128 -2.22 17.02 -14.72
C GLN A 128 -0.98 16.14 -14.51
N THR A 129 0.21 16.74 -14.46
CA THR A 129 1.46 16.02 -14.15
C THR A 129 1.40 15.35 -12.78
N GLY A 130 0.95 16.07 -11.76
CA GLY A 130 0.78 15.55 -10.41
C GLY A 130 -0.20 14.37 -10.37
N THR A 131 -1.31 14.43 -11.10
CA THR A 131 -2.31 13.36 -11.19
C THR A 131 -1.72 12.05 -11.72
N GLU A 132 -0.91 12.12 -12.79
CA GLU A 132 -0.26 10.92 -13.34
C GLU A 132 0.71 10.29 -12.33
N ILE A 133 1.46 11.13 -11.62
CA ILE A 133 2.41 10.70 -10.60
C ILE A 133 1.69 10.11 -9.38
N PHE A 134 0.62 10.75 -8.89
CA PHE A 134 -0.17 10.23 -7.77
C PHE A 134 -0.83 8.91 -8.11
N LYS A 135 -1.34 8.73 -9.34
CA LYS A 135 -1.88 7.45 -9.81
C LYS A 135 -0.83 6.35 -9.81
N ALA A 136 0.40 6.66 -10.23
CA ALA A 136 1.51 5.70 -10.20
C ALA A 136 1.94 5.35 -8.77
N VAL A 137 1.99 6.33 -7.86
CA VAL A 137 2.48 6.15 -6.48
C VAL A 137 1.42 5.56 -5.53
N ALA A 138 0.12 5.75 -5.79
CA ALA A 138 -0.95 5.30 -4.90
C ALA A 138 -0.90 3.79 -4.57
N PRO A 139 -0.71 2.86 -5.54
CA PRO A 139 -0.58 1.44 -5.25
C PRO A 139 0.63 1.11 -4.37
N TRP A 140 1.74 1.83 -4.54
CA TRP A 140 2.93 1.64 -3.72
C TRP A 140 2.69 2.06 -2.27
N LEU A 141 1.94 3.13 -2.05
CA LEU A 141 1.52 3.58 -0.73
C LEU A 141 0.46 2.69 -0.09
N GLY A 142 -0.25 1.89 -0.90
CA GLY A 142 -1.40 1.10 -0.44
C GLY A 142 -2.66 1.95 -0.23
N VAL A 143 -2.77 3.09 -0.92
CA VAL A 143 -3.93 4.00 -0.86
C VAL A 143 -4.69 4.02 -2.17
N ALA A 144 -5.97 4.38 -2.13
CA ALA A 144 -6.76 4.62 -3.34
C ALA A 144 -6.39 5.99 -3.96
N VAL A 145 -6.51 6.15 -5.27
CA VAL A 145 -6.24 7.43 -5.95
C VAL A 145 -7.14 8.58 -5.44
N ALA A 146 -8.36 8.26 -5.01
CA ALA A 146 -9.30 9.21 -4.40
C ALA A 146 -8.75 9.85 -3.11
N PHE A 147 -7.74 9.24 -2.47
CA PHE A 147 -7.02 9.83 -1.34
C PHE A 147 -6.40 11.19 -1.70
N PHE A 148 -5.97 11.36 -2.96
CA PHE A 148 -5.38 12.58 -3.49
C PHE A 148 -6.42 13.56 -4.06
N GLY A 149 -7.72 13.24 -3.98
CA GLY A 149 -8.79 14.05 -4.59
C GLY A 149 -8.94 13.85 -6.10
N LEU A 150 -8.52 12.68 -6.60
CA LEU A 150 -8.61 12.27 -8.01
C LEU A 150 -9.85 11.45 -8.33
#